data_AF-A0A820T6W7-F1
#
_entry.id   AF-A0A820T6W7-F1
#
_cell.length_a   1.000
_cell.length_b   1.000
_cell.length_c   1.000
_cell.angle_alpha   90.00
_cell.angle_beta   90.00
_cell.angle_gamma   90.00
#
_symmetry.space_group_name_H-M   'P 1'
#
loop_
_entity.id
_entity.type
_entity.pdbx_description
1 polymer ?
#
loop_
_entity_poly.entity_id
_entity_poly.type
_entity_poly.pdbx_seq_one_letter_code
_entity_poly.pdbx_strand_id
1 'polypeptide(L)'
;MHYLEDYLELLDPLPEIMREKLTLMRENDLKIQAEFAQLEEDTSKFLSNYRQYQQQSSLSPTRSKINTYRSITNTNDESITDSNHTNEPQLTAEQLAAQQEKQAEYDKLVERHRQLIKATTTKINLANESHDIVERYYKKLENDLNKFKMELEADYSGITETLEKRMFILNN
;
A
#
# COMPACT_ATOMS: atom_id res chain seq x y z
N MET A 1 -37.25 26.61 11.81
CA MET A 1 -36.18 26.56 10.81
C MET A 1 -35.97 25.10 10.43
N HIS A 2 -36.81 24.57 9.53
CA HIS A 2 -36.83 23.12 9.22
C HIS A 2 -35.47 22.61 8.69
N TYR A 3 -34.70 23.43 7.99
CA TYR A 3 -33.39 23.05 7.44
C TYR A 3 -32.30 22.79 8.48
N LEU A 4 -32.34 23.46 9.63
CA LEU A 4 -31.37 23.20 10.69
C LEU A 4 -31.66 21.86 11.36
N GLU A 5 -32.94 21.53 11.52
CA GLU A 5 -33.39 20.27 12.09
C GLU A 5 -33.08 19.10 11.14
N ASP A 6 -33.39 19.24 9.85
CA ASP A 6 -33.03 18.26 8.81
C ASP A 6 -31.50 18.07 8.69
N TYR A 7 -30.71 19.13 8.92
CA TYR A 7 -29.25 19.07 8.90
C TYR A 7 -28.68 18.37 10.14
N LEU A 8 -29.25 18.62 11.32
CA LEU A 8 -28.85 17.94 12.56
C LEU A 8 -29.18 16.44 12.50
N GLU A 9 -30.35 16.09 11.98
CA GLU A 9 -30.74 14.68 11.77
C GLU A 9 -29.79 13.97 10.79
N LEU A 10 -29.29 14.69 9.77
CA LEU A 10 -28.28 14.14 8.86
C LEU A 10 -26.94 13.90 9.55
N LEU A 11 -26.51 14.81 10.44
CA LEU A 11 -25.24 14.73 11.16
C LEU A 11 -25.19 13.64 12.23
N ASP A 12 -26.32 13.29 12.83
CA ASP A 12 -26.40 12.31 13.92
C ASP A 12 -25.65 10.97 13.66
N PRO A 13 -25.75 10.34 12.48
CA PRO A 13 -25.01 9.11 12.20
C PRO A 13 -23.51 9.31 11.88
N LEU A 14 -23.07 10.52 11.54
CA LEU A 14 -21.69 10.73 11.08
C LEU A 14 -20.62 10.33 12.11
N PRO A 15 -20.71 10.72 13.40
CA PRO A 15 -19.73 10.31 14.40
C PRO A 15 -19.64 8.79 14.57
N GLU A 16 -20.77 8.09 14.44
CA GLU A 16 -20.82 6.63 14.52
C GLU A 16 -20.07 5.99 13.35
N ILE A 17 -20.40 6.41 12.13
CA ILE A 17 -19.80 5.91 10.89
C ILE A 17 -18.29 6.16 10.90
N MET A 18 -17.86 7.36 11.28
CA MET A 18 -16.44 7.70 11.33
C MET A 18 -15.70 6.88 12.37
N ARG A 19 -16.31 6.65 13.54
CA ARG A 19 -15.72 5.81 14.58
C ARG A 19 -15.54 4.37 14.12
N GLU A 20 -16.56 3.79 13.47
CA GLU A 20 -16.47 2.44 12.90
C GLU A 20 -15.34 2.35 11.88
N LYS A 21 -15.29 3.27 10.91
CA LYS A 21 -14.25 3.31 9.87
C LYS A 21 -12.84 3.47 10.44
N LEU A 22 -12.65 4.37 11.40
CA LEU A 22 -11.35 4.57 12.06
C LEU A 22 -10.93 3.36 12.90
N THR A 23 -11.88 2.68 13.53
CA THR A 23 -11.62 1.44 14.27
C THR A 23 -11.14 0.35 13.32
N LEU A 24 -11.84 0.13 12.20
CA LEU A 24 -11.44 -0.82 11.17
C LEU A 24 -10.05 -0.48 10.58
N MET A 25 -9.75 0.80 10.38
CA MET A 25 -8.43 1.23 9.89
C MET A 25 -7.33 0.90 10.90
N ARG A 26 -7.57 1.16 12.19
CA ARG A 26 -6.65 0.81 13.27
C ARG A 26 -6.41 -0.70 13.36
N GLU A 27 -7.45 -1.50 13.23
CA GLU A 27 -7.32 -2.97 13.22
C GLU A 27 -6.45 -3.45 12.06
N ASN A 28 -6.67 -2.90 10.86
CA ASN A 28 -5.84 -3.20 9.69
C ASN A 28 -4.39 -2.76 9.90
N ASP A 29 -4.16 -1.61 10.53
CA ASP A 29 -2.80 -1.12 10.83
C ASP A 29 -2.04 -2.06 11.75
N LEU A 30 -2.70 -2.53 12.81
CA LEU A 30 -2.09 -3.48 13.74
C LEU A 30 -1.77 -4.81 13.05
N LYS A 31 -2.68 -5.31 12.19
CA LYS A 31 -2.45 -6.53 11.40
C LYS A 31 -1.28 -6.35 10.42
N ILE A 32 -1.24 -5.25 9.68
CA ILE A 32 -0.16 -4.94 8.73
C ILE A 32 1.17 -4.82 9.45
N GLN A 33 1.22 -4.14 10.60
CA GLN A 33 2.44 -4.01 11.41
C GLN A 33 2.95 -5.36 11.89
N ALA A 34 2.06 -6.22 12.39
CA ALA A 34 2.42 -7.57 12.83
C ALA A 34 2.96 -8.42 11.67
N GLU A 35 2.26 -8.43 10.53
CA GLU A 35 2.69 -9.18 9.34
C GLU A 35 4.00 -8.65 8.76
N PHE A 36 4.20 -7.33 8.77
CA PHE A 36 5.46 -6.71 8.33
C PHE A 36 6.63 -7.09 9.23
N ALA A 37 6.46 -7.06 10.56
CA ALA A 37 7.49 -7.48 11.50
C ALA A 37 7.87 -8.96 11.30
N GLN A 38 6.89 -9.83 11.09
CA GLN A 38 7.16 -11.23 10.81
C GLN A 38 7.86 -11.43 9.47
N LEU A 39 7.50 -10.64 8.46
CA LEU A 39 8.13 -10.65 7.14
C LEU A 39 9.60 -10.18 7.20
N GLU A 40 9.91 -9.17 8.01
CA GLU A 40 11.29 -8.75 8.27
C GLU A 40 12.10 -9.85 8.96
N GLU A 41 11.51 -10.54 9.94
CA GLU A 41 12.14 -11.67 10.62
C GLU A 41 12.43 -12.82 9.63
N ASP A 42 11.45 -13.19 8.82
CA ASP A 42 11.59 -14.26 7.81
C ASP A 42 12.64 -13.89 6.75
N THR A 43 12.67 -12.62 6.33
CA THR A 43 13.69 -12.10 5.40
C THR A 43 15.09 -12.20 6.02
N SER A 44 15.24 -11.81 7.29
CA SER A 44 16.51 -11.89 8.02
C SER A 44 17.01 -13.33 8.18
N LYS A 45 16.10 -14.26 8.50
CA LYS A 45 16.38 -15.70 8.56
C LYS A 45 16.81 -16.22 7.19
N PHE A 46 16.05 -15.92 6.13
CA PHE A 46 16.39 -16.32 4.77
C PHE A 46 17.77 -15.81 4.33
N LEU A 47 18.11 -14.55 4.63
CA LEU A 47 19.43 -13.99 4.29
C LEU A 47 20.57 -14.64 5.10
N SER A 48 20.32 -14.98 6.36
CA SER A 48 21.27 -15.71 7.21
C SER A 48 21.52 -17.11 6.67
N ASN A 49 20.45 -17.83 6.32
CA ASN A 49 20.50 -19.15 5.70
C ASN A 49 21.14 -19.10 4.31
N TYR A 50 20.87 -18.04 3.54
CA TYR A 50 21.48 -17.80 2.23
C TYR A 50 23.00 -17.80 2.30
N ARG A 51 23.58 -17.16 3.33
CA ARG A 51 25.03 -17.17 3.56
C ARG A 51 25.55 -18.59 3.87
N GLN A 52 24.76 -19.45 4.50
CA GLN A 52 25.12 -20.83 4.80
C GLN A 52 25.00 -21.73 3.57
N TYR A 53 23.94 -21.59 2.78
CA TYR A 53 23.79 -22.28 1.49
C TYR A 53 24.96 -21.97 0.56
N GLN A 54 25.42 -20.72 0.51
CA GLN A 54 26.60 -20.31 -0.26
C GLN A 54 27.91 -20.94 0.22
N GLN A 55 28.04 -21.27 1.51
CA GLN A 55 29.23 -21.91 2.06
C GLN A 55 29.23 -23.44 1.87
N GLN A 56 28.05 -24.06 1.91
CA GLN A 56 27.87 -25.50 1.68
C GLN A 56 27.99 -25.87 0.19
N SER A 57 27.62 -24.95 -0.71
CA SER A 57 28.01 -25.02 -2.12
C SER A 57 29.43 -24.48 -2.29
N SER A 58 30.45 -25.34 -2.33
CA SER A 58 31.83 -24.92 -2.60
C SER A 58 32.00 -24.31 -4.00
N LEU A 59 31.70 -23.03 -4.14
CA LEU A 59 32.10 -22.20 -5.28
C LEU A 59 32.83 -20.98 -4.70
N SER A 60 34.09 -20.82 -5.10
CA SER A 60 34.87 -19.61 -4.83
C SER A 60 34.10 -18.38 -5.34
N PRO A 61 34.40 -17.16 -4.84
CA PRO A 61 33.85 -15.94 -5.40
C PRO A 61 34.47 -15.69 -6.80
N THR A 62 34.01 -16.44 -7.81
CA THR A 62 34.30 -16.09 -9.20
C THR A 62 33.40 -14.91 -9.54
N ARG A 63 33.94 -13.73 -9.28
CA ARG A 63 33.49 -12.44 -9.80
C ARG A 63 33.46 -12.52 -11.34
N SER A 64 32.40 -13.05 -11.95
CA SER A 64 32.14 -12.94 -13.38
C SER A 64 30.75 -13.42 -13.77
N LYS A 65 29.73 -12.58 -13.57
CA LYS A 65 28.54 -12.47 -14.44
C LYS A 65 27.97 -11.04 -14.44
N ILE A 66 28.83 -10.02 -14.55
CA ILE A 66 28.39 -8.63 -14.82
C ILE A 66 28.34 -8.33 -16.32
N ASN A 67 28.79 -9.24 -17.19
CA ASN A 67 28.92 -8.96 -18.63
C ASN A 67 28.28 -10.02 -19.53
N THR A 68 26.94 -10.14 -19.50
CA THR A 68 26.21 -10.97 -20.49
C THR A 68 25.05 -10.24 -21.18
N TYR A 69 24.86 -8.93 -20.93
CA TYR A 69 23.97 -8.10 -21.76
C TYR A 69 24.75 -7.05 -22.56
N ARG A 70 25.81 -7.47 -23.27
CA ARG A 70 26.47 -6.60 -24.25
C ARG A 70 26.95 -7.28 -25.54
N SER A 71 26.51 -8.50 -25.81
CA SER A 71 26.97 -9.25 -27.00
C SER A 71 25.92 -9.40 -28.10
N ILE A 72 24.72 -8.81 -27.96
CA ILE A 72 23.68 -8.87 -29.00
C ILE A 72 23.70 -7.58 -29.83
N THR A 73 24.81 -7.34 -30.52
CA THR A 73 24.83 -6.68 -31.83
C THR A 73 26.19 -7.02 -32.46
N ASN A 74 26.29 -8.18 -33.08
CA ASN A 74 26.85 -8.27 -34.42
C ASN A 74 26.66 -9.70 -34.92
N THR A 75 25.73 -9.79 -35.84
CA THR A 75 25.61 -10.81 -36.86
C THR A 75 26.98 -11.03 -37.52
N ASN A 76 27.43 -12.28 -37.55
CA ASN A 76 27.84 -13.01 -38.76
C ASN A 76 29.03 -13.95 -38.49
N ASP A 77 28.84 -15.13 -39.08
CA ASP A 77 29.82 -16.04 -39.62
C ASP A 77 30.42 -17.21 -38.82
N GLU A 78 30.23 -18.34 -39.50
CA GLU A 78 31.06 -19.53 -39.63
C GLU A 78 31.05 -20.62 -38.55
N SER A 79 30.55 -21.76 -39.04
CA SER A 79 30.72 -23.13 -38.58
C SER A 79 32.13 -23.45 -38.10
N ILE A 80 32.24 -23.95 -36.87
CA ILE A 80 33.28 -24.89 -36.47
C ILE A 80 32.62 -26.00 -35.66
N THR A 81 32.65 -27.19 -36.24
CA THR A 81 32.43 -28.48 -35.58
C THR A 81 33.47 -28.68 -34.49
N ASP A 82 33.07 -28.98 -33.25
CA ASP A 82 33.87 -29.88 -32.42
C ASP A 82 33.01 -30.55 -31.35
N SER A 83 33.01 -31.87 -31.44
CA SER A 83 32.58 -32.80 -30.41
C SER A 83 33.30 -32.49 -29.09
N ASN A 84 32.56 -32.03 -28.09
CA ASN A 84 32.98 -32.14 -26.70
C ASN A 84 31.79 -32.55 -25.85
N HIS A 85 31.87 -33.79 -25.35
CA HIS A 85 31.14 -34.26 -24.19
C HIS A 85 31.38 -33.26 -23.05
N THR A 86 30.49 -32.28 -22.92
CA THR A 86 30.46 -31.42 -21.75
C THR A 86 29.71 -32.23 -20.72
N ASN A 87 30.47 -32.94 -19.89
CA ASN A 87 29.95 -33.55 -18.68
C ASN A 87 29.16 -32.48 -17.93
N GLU A 88 27.83 -32.58 -17.97
CA GLU A 88 26.99 -31.88 -17.01
C GLU A 88 27.54 -32.26 -15.63
N PRO A 89 27.94 -31.30 -14.78
CA PRO A 89 28.06 -31.60 -13.38
C PRO A 89 26.64 -31.91 -12.93
N GLN A 90 26.28 -33.20 -12.89
CA GLN A 90 25.07 -33.65 -12.24
C GLN A 90 25.16 -33.13 -10.80
N LEU A 91 24.34 -32.12 -10.47
CA LEU A 91 24.15 -31.70 -9.08
C LEU A 91 23.86 -32.97 -8.29
N THR A 92 24.65 -33.23 -7.26
CA THR A 92 24.35 -34.32 -6.31
C THR A 92 22.92 -34.13 -5.80
N ALA A 93 22.20 -35.23 -5.56
CA ALA A 93 20.78 -35.19 -5.13
C ALA A 93 20.54 -34.27 -3.92
N GLU A 94 21.54 -34.17 -3.03
CA GLU A 94 21.58 -33.26 -1.88
C GLU A 94 21.64 -31.78 -2.28
N GLN A 95 22.39 -31.45 -3.34
CA GLN A 95 22.53 -30.10 -3.88
C GLN A 95 21.25 -29.64 -4.60
N LEU A 96 20.56 -30.58 -5.25
CA LEU A 96 19.25 -30.34 -5.87
C LEU A 96 18.17 -30.09 -4.80
N ALA A 97 18.18 -30.85 -3.70
CA ALA A 97 17.26 -30.69 -2.59
C ALA A 97 17.46 -29.36 -1.84
N ALA A 98 18.72 -28.97 -1.55
CA ALA A 98 19.03 -27.68 -0.93
C ALA A 98 18.61 -26.49 -1.81
N GLN A 99 18.75 -26.62 -3.14
CA GLN A 99 18.29 -25.60 -4.08
C GLN A 99 16.76 -25.51 -4.13
N GLN A 100 16.06 -26.65 -4.06
CA GLN A 100 14.59 -26.68 -4.01
C GLN A 100 14.05 -26.09 -2.70
N GLU A 101 14.66 -26.42 -1.56
CA GLU A 101 14.26 -25.86 -0.26
C GLU A 101 14.45 -24.34 -0.23
N LYS A 102 15.59 -23.85 -0.71
CA LYS A 102 15.85 -22.41 -0.87
C LYS A 102 14.81 -21.74 -1.77
N GLN A 103 14.48 -22.36 -2.90
CA GLN A 103 13.47 -21.80 -3.81
C GLN A 103 12.10 -21.75 -3.14
N ALA A 104 11.73 -22.79 -2.40
CA ALA A 104 10.47 -22.84 -1.66
C ALA A 104 10.38 -21.78 -0.55
N GLU A 105 11.47 -21.52 0.18
CA GLU A 105 11.54 -20.42 1.15
C GLU A 105 11.39 -19.06 0.47
N TYR A 106 12.07 -18.85 -0.66
CA TYR A 106 11.95 -17.62 -1.43
C TYR A 106 10.53 -17.38 -1.94
N ASP A 107 9.89 -18.41 -2.50
CA ASP A 107 8.52 -18.31 -3.02
C ASP A 107 7.52 -17.97 -1.91
N LYS A 108 7.69 -18.56 -0.71
CA LYS A 108 6.90 -18.20 0.47
C LYS A 108 7.07 -16.73 0.86
N LEU A 109 8.30 -16.22 0.84
CA LEU A 109 8.59 -14.83 1.18
C LEU A 109 7.94 -13.85 0.19
N VAL A 110 8.02 -14.17 -1.10
CA VAL A 110 7.39 -13.37 -2.17
C VAL A 110 5.87 -13.36 -2.02
N GLU A 111 5.26 -14.51 -1.75
CA GLU A 111 3.82 -14.58 -1.55
C GLU A 111 3.38 -13.77 -0.32
N ARG A 112 4.14 -13.83 0.77
CA ARG A 112 3.85 -13.05 1.98
C ARG A 112 3.98 -11.53 1.73
N HIS A 113 5.01 -11.08 1.02
CA HIS A 113 5.11 -9.69 0.57
C HIS A 113 3.91 -9.27 -0.27
N ARG A 114 3.46 -10.13 -1.19
CA ARG A 114 2.29 -9.87 -2.04
C ARG A 114 1.02 -9.72 -1.21
N GLN A 115 0.83 -10.55 -0.20
CA GLN A 115 -0.31 -10.47 0.72
C GLN A 115 -0.30 -9.18 1.53
N LEU A 116 0.88 -8.76 2.01
CA LEU A 116 1.03 -7.49 2.74
C LEU A 116 0.66 -6.27 1.88
N ILE A 117 1.07 -6.27 0.61
CA ILE A 117 0.70 -5.21 -0.35
C ILE A 117 -0.82 -5.17 -0.55
N LYS A 118 -1.47 -6.34 -0.70
CA LYS A 118 -2.94 -6.43 -0.78
C LYS A 118 -3.60 -5.84 0.47
N ALA A 119 -3.13 -6.21 1.67
CA ALA A 119 -3.68 -5.68 2.93
C ALA A 119 -3.53 -4.15 3.03
N THR A 120 -2.36 -3.62 2.62
CA THR A 120 -2.11 -2.17 2.61
C THR A 120 -3.00 -1.46 1.59
N THR A 121 -3.27 -2.08 0.45
CA THR A 121 -4.20 -1.53 -0.55
C THR A 121 -5.62 -1.44 0.01
N THR A 122 -6.08 -2.46 0.74
CA THR A 122 -7.37 -2.43 1.44
C THR A 122 -7.45 -1.28 2.45
N LYS A 123 -6.39 -1.02 3.21
CA LYS A 123 -6.31 0.14 4.11
C LYS A 123 -6.45 1.47 3.35
N ILE A 124 -5.75 1.62 2.22
CA ILE A 124 -5.84 2.82 1.38
C ILE A 124 -7.29 3.04 0.92
N ASN A 125 -7.96 1.97 0.47
CA ASN A 125 -9.36 2.06 0.04
C ASN A 125 -10.27 2.50 1.20
N LEU A 126 -10.08 1.96 2.40
CA LEU A 126 -10.85 2.35 3.58
C LEU A 126 -10.63 3.83 3.96
N ALA A 127 -9.41 4.34 3.80
CA ALA A 127 -9.10 5.74 4.03
C ALA A 127 -9.79 6.66 3.01
N ASN A 128 -9.80 6.27 1.73
CA ASN A 128 -10.51 7.00 0.68
C ASN A 128 -12.03 7.01 0.95
N GLU A 129 -12.61 5.86 1.33
CA GLU A 129 -14.03 5.80 1.69
C GLU A 129 -14.37 6.74 2.87
N SER A 130 -13.49 6.80 3.87
CA SER A 130 -13.66 7.69 5.04
C SER A 130 -13.60 9.16 4.63
N HIS A 131 -12.67 9.51 3.75
CA HIS A 131 -12.55 10.85 3.18
C HIS A 131 -13.82 11.24 2.39
N ASP A 132 -14.29 10.35 1.52
CA ASP A 132 -15.48 10.59 0.69
C ASP A 132 -16.75 10.81 1.53
N ILE A 133 -16.86 10.12 2.68
CA ILE A 133 -17.95 10.36 3.63
C ILE A 133 -17.88 11.79 4.16
N VAL A 134 -16.72 12.21 4.69
CA VAL A 134 -16.56 13.57 5.22
C VAL A 134 -16.84 14.62 4.15
N GLU A 135 -16.33 14.41 2.94
CA GLU A 135 -16.53 15.34 1.83
C GLU A 135 -18.01 15.49 1.45
N ARG A 136 -18.77 14.40 1.43
CA ARG A 136 -20.22 14.45 1.18
C ARG A 136 -20.96 15.25 2.24
N TYR A 137 -20.63 15.05 3.50
CA TYR A 137 -21.22 15.79 4.62
C TYR A 137 -20.86 17.27 4.59
N TYR A 138 -19.61 17.60 4.27
CA TYR A 138 -19.14 18.97 4.10
C TYR A 138 -19.89 19.70 2.98
N LYS A 139 -20.00 19.08 1.80
CA LYS A 139 -20.76 19.66 0.66
C LYS A 139 -22.23 19.86 1.00
N LYS A 140 -22.83 18.95 1.77
CA LYS A 140 -24.22 19.09 2.19
C LYS A 140 -24.40 20.24 3.18
N LEU A 141 -23.49 20.38 4.16
CA LEU A 141 -23.44 21.52 5.06
C LEU A 141 -23.33 22.85 4.31
N GLU A 142 -22.42 22.94 3.33
CA GLU A 142 -22.23 24.16 2.54
C GLU A 142 -23.51 24.55 1.78
N ASN A 143 -24.19 23.56 1.19
CA ASN A 143 -25.45 23.77 0.49
C ASN A 143 -26.56 24.25 1.42
N ASP A 144 -26.71 23.64 2.59
CA ASP A 144 -27.78 24.00 3.53
C ASP A 144 -27.49 25.34 4.22
N LEU A 145 -26.22 25.67 4.47
CA LEU A 145 -25.79 27.00 4.92
C LEU A 145 -26.14 28.08 3.90
N ASN A 146 -25.92 27.82 2.61
CA ASN A 146 -26.27 28.74 1.54
C ASN A 146 -27.78 28.99 1.45
N LYS A 147 -28.60 27.93 1.58
CA LYS A 147 -30.06 28.07 1.64
C LYS A 147 -30.49 28.91 2.83
N PHE A 148 -29.95 28.63 4.01
CA PHE A 148 -30.23 29.38 5.22
C PHE A 148 -29.87 30.87 5.07
N LYS A 149 -28.73 31.17 4.44
CA LYS A 149 -28.33 32.54 4.12
C LYS A 149 -29.33 33.23 3.19
N MET A 150 -29.78 32.55 2.13
CA MET A 150 -30.78 33.09 1.20
C MET A 150 -32.13 33.36 1.86
N GLU A 151 -32.59 32.48 2.74
CA GLU A 151 -33.83 32.66 3.50
C GLU A 151 -33.74 33.82 4.48
N LEU A 152 -32.64 33.91 5.24
CA LEU A 152 -32.42 35.04 6.14
C LEU A 152 -32.40 36.38 5.41
N GLU A 153 -31.78 36.44 4.24
CA GLU A 153 -31.72 37.65 3.43
C GLU A 153 -33.08 38.01 2.82
N ALA A 154 -33.90 37.01 2.47
CA ALA A 154 -35.26 37.22 2.00
C ALA A 154 -36.19 37.74 3.12
N ASP A 155 -36.08 37.18 4.32
CA ASP A 155 -36.87 37.60 5.49
C ASP A 155 -36.41 38.96 6.04
N TYR A 156 -35.10 39.23 6.02
CA TYR A 156 -34.48 40.45 6.54
C TYR A 156 -33.33 40.91 5.63
N SER A 157 -33.63 41.73 4.62
CA SER A 157 -32.61 42.25 3.71
C SER A 157 -31.51 43.03 4.48
N GLY A 158 -30.24 42.75 4.16
CA GLY A 158 -29.05 43.32 4.77
C GLY A 158 -28.60 42.64 6.08
N ILE A 159 -29.33 41.64 6.58
CA ILE A 159 -28.99 40.97 7.84
C ILE A 159 -27.69 40.18 7.72
N THR A 160 -27.44 39.56 6.57
CA THR A 160 -26.26 38.72 6.33
C THR A 160 -24.97 39.53 6.39
N GLU A 161 -24.93 40.70 5.74
CA GLU A 161 -23.80 41.63 5.78
C GLU A 161 -23.54 42.16 7.21
N THR A 162 -24.60 42.45 7.95
CA THR A 162 -24.50 42.91 9.34
C THR A 162 -23.91 41.83 10.26
N LEU A 163 -24.34 40.58 10.08
CA LEU A 163 -23.81 39.43 10.82
C LEU A 163 -22.35 39.14 10.48
N GLU A 164 -21.98 39.16 9.20
CA GLU A 164 -20.60 38.95 8.75
C GLU A 164 -19.65 40.01 9.31
N LYS A 165 -20.04 41.29 9.31
CA LYS A 165 -19.28 42.38 9.94
C LYS A 165 -19.09 42.17 11.44
N ARG A 166 -20.14 41.76 12.16
CA ARG A 166 -20.06 41.46 13.60
C ARG A 166 -19.18 40.25 13.88
N MET A 167 -19.28 39.19 13.08
CA MET A 167 -18.46 37.99 13.22
C MET A 167 -16.98 38.31 13.00
N PHE A 168 -16.67 39.13 12.00
CA PHE A 168 -15.31 39.59 11.75
C PHE A 168 -14.73 40.40 12.92
N ILE A 169 -15.53 41.26 13.55
CA ILE A 169 -15.09 42.05 14.72
C ILE A 169 -14.87 41.17 15.96
N LEU A 170 -15.62 40.08 16.11
CA LEU A 170 -15.48 39.17 17.25
C LEU A 170 -14.28 38.22 17.13
N ASN A 171 -13.84 37.93 15.91
CA ASN A 171 -12.75 37.00 15.61
C ASN A 171 -11.38 37.67 15.41
N ASN A 172 -11.30 39.01 15.52
CA ASN A 172 -10.06 39.79 15.52
C ASN A 172 -9.92 40.55 16.83
#